data_AF-A0A238KZL4-F1
#
_entry.id   AF-A0A238KZL4-F1
#
_cell.length_a   1.000
_cell.length_b   1.000
_cell.length_c   1.000
_cell.angle_alpha   90.00
_cell.angle_beta   90.00
_cell.angle_gamma   90.00
#
_symmetry.space_group_name_H-M   'P 1'
#
loop_
_entity.id
_entity.type
_entity.pdbx_description
1 polymer ?
#
loop_
_entity_poly.entity_id
_entity_poly.type
_entity_poly.pdbx_seq_one_letter_code
_entity_poly.pdbx_strand_id
1 'polypeptide(L)'
;MSFSFPSLSPSQFEAISADLIGRDISVRFEQFGAGPDGGMDGRHAKGPDLTILQAKNYEGSGFSQLTRVLRKERATIDKLVPNRYILSTSVSMTPTKKTQLMEIIGPSLLEPGDIYGKEDIEALLRNHPDVLEAHPELWQASATVLETVLNRTLDKRSKRAQPPTILSSLLPRAGSDPGSTKEAARDVLFILGTRPADDQFILWLGPKLEALGYRVFSELMTLEPGDRWRKEVYRALEHRAVKVLVPTSPATRQDDGLMDVIDKAGEVAKVLEDPRFVIPLRMEEGSRIEGLRDAVPVDFSRGWGRGLERLVSALHRQKIPCKIEDIVVAS
;
A
#
# COMPACT_ATOMS: atom_id res chain seq x y z
N MET A 1 22.57 8.89 7.44
CA MET A 1 22.57 7.88 6.35
C MET A 1 23.44 8.43 5.25
N SER A 2 24.41 7.67 4.76
CA SER A 2 25.25 8.08 3.63
C SER A 2 24.64 7.50 2.37
N PHE A 3 24.34 8.34 1.39
CA PHE A 3 23.85 7.91 0.08
C PHE A 3 25.02 7.85 -0.89
N SER A 4 24.96 6.88 -1.80
CA SER A 4 25.93 6.71 -2.88
C SER A 4 25.17 6.95 -4.18
N PHE A 5 25.60 7.91 -4.99
CA PHE A 5 25.08 8.24 -6.31
C PHE A 5 25.96 7.81 -7.52
N PRO A 6 27.09 7.05 -7.41
CA PRO A 6 27.92 6.71 -8.58
C PRO A 6 27.23 5.77 -9.58
N SER A 7 26.18 5.06 -9.16
CA SER A 7 25.42 4.14 -10.01
C SER A 7 24.28 4.81 -10.79
N LEU A 8 23.98 6.09 -10.52
CA LEU A 8 22.93 6.81 -11.23
C LEU A 8 23.44 7.36 -12.56
N SER A 9 22.69 7.14 -13.63
CA SER A 9 22.94 7.83 -14.90
C SER A 9 22.78 9.34 -14.72
N PRO A 10 23.39 10.17 -15.58
CA PRO A 10 23.17 11.62 -15.58
C PRO A 10 21.68 11.98 -15.58
N SER A 11 20.91 11.41 -16.52
CA SER A 11 19.46 11.63 -16.63
C SER A 11 18.65 11.23 -15.39
N GLN A 12 19.03 10.16 -14.68
CA GLN A 12 18.38 9.76 -13.44
C GLN A 12 18.65 10.77 -12.32
N PHE A 13 19.90 11.22 -12.21
CA PHE A 13 20.27 12.25 -11.23
C PHE A 13 19.57 13.58 -11.50
N GLU A 14 19.36 13.93 -12.77
CA GLU A 14 18.62 15.12 -13.19
C GLU A 14 17.16 15.05 -12.76
N ALA A 15 16.46 13.95 -13.04
CA ALA A 15 15.07 13.74 -12.64
C ALA A 15 14.89 13.81 -11.11
N ILE A 16 15.78 13.16 -10.36
CA ILE A 16 15.77 13.17 -8.89
C ILE A 16 16.03 14.58 -8.35
N SER A 17 17.00 15.30 -8.92
CA SER A 17 17.33 16.68 -8.50
C SER A 17 16.16 17.62 -8.75
N ALA A 18 15.50 17.52 -9.91
CA ALA A 18 14.35 18.33 -10.26
C ALA A 18 13.17 18.11 -9.30
N ASP A 19 12.91 16.87 -8.90
CA ASP A 19 11.85 16.55 -7.95
C ASP A 19 12.17 17.04 -6.53
N LEU A 20 13.39 16.82 -6.04
CA LEU A 20 13.79 17.22 -4.69
C LEU A 20 13.81 18.73 -4.54
N ILE A 21 14.55 19.42 -5.42
CA ILE A 21 14.72 20.88 -5.34
C ILE A 21 13.41 21.57 -5.67
N GLY A 22 12.64 21.05 -6.62
CA GLY A 22 11.30 21.55 -6.93
C GLY A 22 10.40 21.55 -5.69
N ARG A 23 10.44 20.49 -4.88
CA ARG A 23 9.64 20.44 -3.63
C ARG A 23 10.17 21.39 -2.57
N ASP A 24 11.48 21.49 -2.41
CA ASP A 24 12.11 22.37 -1.42
C ASP A 24 11.74 23.84 -1.65
N ILE A 25 11.84 24.30 -2.91
CA ILE A 25 11.52 25.69 -3.28
C ILE A 25 10.04 25.88 -3.71
N SER A 26 9.22 24.83 -3.59
CA SER A 26 7.78 24.81 -3.96
C SER A 26 7.50 25.23 -5.42
N VAL A 27 8.32 24.73 -6.35
CA VAL A 27 8.29 24.99 -7.79
C VAL A 27 8.26 23.68 -8.58
N ARG A 28 7.55 23.64 -9.71
CA ARG A 28 7.58 22.48 -10.62
C ARG A 28 8.55 22.73 -11.77
N PHE A 29 9.63 21.97 -11.84
CA PHE A 29 10.52 21.98 -13.01
C PHE A 29 9.91 21.16 -14.17
N GLU A 30 10.02 21.69 -15.39
CA GLU A 30 9.80 20.95 -16.63
C GLU A 30 10.99 20.01 -16.84
N GLN A 31 10.72 18.71 -16.91
CA GLN A 31 11.68 17.69 -17.30
C GLN A 31 11.51 17.43 -18.80
N PHE A 32 12.57 17.61 -19.59
CA PHE A 32 12.54 17.32 -21.03
C PHE A 32 12.92 15.85 -21.27
N GLY A 33 12.25 15.19 -22.22
CA GLY A 33 12.61 13.82 -22.61
C GLY A 33 13.94 13.79 -23.37
N ALA A 34 14.66 12.67 -23.31
CA ALA A 34 16.00 12.50 -23.89
C ALA A 34 16.08 12.98 -25.36
N GLY A 35 16.66 14.17 -25.55
CA GLY A 35 16.92 14.79 -26.84
C GLY A 35 18.32 15.38 -26.87
N PRO A 36 18.76 16.00 -27.98
CA PRO A 36 19.99 16.79 -28.01
C PRO A 36 19.79 18.05 -27.15
N ASP A 37 19.88 17.86 -25.84
CA ASP A 37 19.58 18.88 -24.84
C ASP A 37 20.69 19.93 -24.84
N GLY A 38 20.30 21.19 -24.99
CA GLY A 38 21.20 22.34 -25.06
C GLY A 38 21.91 22.66 -23.73
N GLY A 39 22.21 21.65 -22.91
CA GLY A 39 22.87 21.77 -21.61
C GLY A 39 21.94 22.18 -20.46
N MET A 40 20.62 21.98 -20.60
CA MET A 40 19.60 22.30 -19.60
C MET A 40 18.95 21.02 -19.10
N ASP A 41 19.05 20.77 -17.80
CA ASP A 41 18.61 19.52 -17.19
C ASP A 41 17.20 19.67 -16.56
N GLY A 42 16.81 20.90 -16.20
CA GLY A 42 15.46 21.25 -15.77
C GLY A 42 15.17 22.75 -15.90
N ARG A 43 13.95 23.11 -16.32
CA ARG A 43 13.56 24.51 -16.48
C ARG A 43 12.23 24.79 -15.78
N HIS A 44 12.16 25.85 -14.99
CA HIS A 44 10.90 26.41 -14.54
C HIS A 44 10.75 27.83 -15.07
N ALA A 45 9.68 28.07 -15.81
CA ALA A 45 9.29 29.41 -16.25
C ALA A 45 7.92 29.74 -15.67
N LYS A 46 7.84 30.79 -14.85
CA LYS A 46 6.58 31.32 -14.34
C LYS A 46 6.46 32.78 -14.76
N GLY A 47 5.79 33.02 -15.88
CA GLY A 47 5.70 34.37 -16.46
C GLY A 47 7.07 34.86 -16.92
N PRO A 48 7.53 36.07 -16.52
CA PRO A 48 8.84 36.60 -16.90
C PRO A 48 10.02 35.98 -16.12
N ASP A 49 9.75 35.25 -15.03
CA ASP A 49 10.79 34.69 -14.17
C ASP A 49 11.22 33.30 -14.67
N LEU A 50 12.48 33.23 -15.12
CA LEU A 50 13.14 32.02 -15.61
C LEU A 50 14.11 31.48 -14.56
N THR A 51 13.76 30.33 -13.97
CA THR A 51 14.63 29.58 -13.07
C THR A 51 15.16 28.34 -13.79
N ILE A 52 16.49 28.22 -13.86
CA ILE A 52 17.15 27.07 -14.49
C ILE A 52 17.78 26.22 -13.40
N LEU A 53 17.50 24.92 -13.46
CA LEU A 53 18.16 23.91 -12.65
C LEU A 53 19.12 23.12 -13.53
N GLN A 54 20.37 23.02 -13.08
CA GLN A 54 21.36 22.14 -13.68
C GLN A 54 21.79 21.09 -12.67
N ALA A 55 21.79 19.83 -13.08
CA ALA A 55 22.06 18.69 -12.21
C ALA A 55 23.24 17.89 -12.73
N LYS A 56 24.32 17.86 -11.95
CA LYS A 56 25.61 17.28 -12.37
C LYS A 56 26.08 16.20 -11.42
N ASN A 57 25.95 14.94 -11.85
CA ASN A 57 26.48 13.78 -11.10
C ASN A 57 27.99 13.59 -11.36
N TYR A 58 28.83 13.89 -10.35
CA TYR A 58 30.30 13.77 -10.44
C TYR A 58 30.93 13.11 -9.21
N GLU A 59 30.19 12.30 -8.45
CA GLU A 59 30.68 11.68 -7.21
C GLU A 59 31.98 10.87 -7.41
N GLY A 60 32.13 10.18 -8.55
CA GLY A 60 33.35 9.42 -8.89
C GLY A 60 34.50 10.25 -9.51
N SER A 61 34.23 11.48 -9.94
CA SER A 61 35.18 12.34 -10.69
C SER A 61 35.69 13.53 -9.87
N GLY A 62 34.94 13.92 -8.83
CA GLY A 62 35.33 14.95 -7.89
C GLY A 62 35.20 16.40 -8.39
N PHE A 63 35.57 17.32 -7.50
CA PHE A 63 35.37 18.78 -7.66
C PHE A 63 36.13 19.39 -8.85
N SER A 64 37.34 18.89 -9.15
CA SER A 64 38.16 19.41 -10.25
C SER A 64 37.54 19.17 -11.62
N GLN A 65 36.83 18.06 -11.80
CA GLN A 65 36.14 17.75 -13.05
C GLN A 65 34.86 18.58 -13.20
N LEU A 66 34.09 18.74 -12.11
CA LEU A 66 32.90 19.59 -12.05
C LEU A 66 33.23 21.04 -12.45
N THR A 67 34.26 21.63 -11.82
CA THR A 67 34.68 23.02 -12.12
C THR A 67 35.14 23.20 -13.57
N ARG A 68 35.83 22.21 -14.16
CA ARG A 68 36.23 22.26 -15.57
C ARG A 68 35.04 22.26 -16.53
N VAL A 69 33.99 21.50 -16.23
CA VAL A 69 32.78 21.42 -17.05
C VAL A 69 31.98 22.71 -16.93
N LEU A 70 31.74 23.19 -15.71
CA LEU A 70 31.01 24.44 -15.48
C LEU A 70 31.70 25.66 -16.12
N ARG A 71 33.03 25.71 -16.16
CA ARG A 71 33.77 26.75 -16.90
C ARG A 71 33.48 26.75 -18.40
N LYS A 72 33.26 25.58 -19.00
CA LYS A 72 32.89 25.47 -20.42
C LYS A 72 31.43 25.85 -20.65
N GLU A 73 30.56 25.50 -19.70
CA GLU A 73 29.12 25.76 -19.78
C GLU A 73 28.75 27.21 -19.43
N ARG A 74 29.63 27.96 -18.76
CA ARG A 74 29.44 29.38 -18.39
C ARG A 74 28.95 30.25 -19.55
N ALA A 75 29.56 30.11 -20.73
CA ALA A 75 29.16 30.89 -21.91
C ALA A 75 27.76 30.51 -22.44
N THR A 76 27.29 29.30 -22.16
CA THR A 76 25.92 28.86 -22.49
C THR A 76 24.93 29.37 -21.46
N ILE A 77 25.29 29.31 -20.17
CA ILE A 77 24.48 29.84 -19.06
C ILE A 77 24.23 31.34 -19.24
N ASP A 78 25.26 32.11 -19.62
CA ASP A 78 25.14 33.55 -19.86
C ASP A 78 24.19 33.90 -21.02
N LYS A 79 24.09 33.03 -22.03
CA LYS A 79 23.15 33.24 -23.16
C LYS A 79 21.69 33.02 -22.78
N LEU A 80 21.44 32.21 -21.74
CA LEU A 80 20.08 31.88 -21.30
C LEU A 80 19.47 32.99 -20.45
N VAL A 81 20.28 33.89 -19.89
CA VAL A 81 19.88 35.03 -19.04
C VAL A 81 18.81 34.64 -18.01
N PRO A 82 19.04 33.61 -17.17
CA PRO A 82 18.07 33.22 -16.16
C PRO A 82 17.98 34.25 -15.03
N ASN A 83 16.80 34.41 -14.45
CA ASN A 83 16.59 35.22 -13.24
C ASN A 83 17.21 34.54 -12.01
N ARG A 84 17.23 33.20 -11.99
CA ARG A 84 17.84 32.39 -10.94
C ARG A 84 18.43 31.11 -11.52
N TYR A 85 19.66 30.82 -11.14
CA TYR A 85 20.36 29.59 -11.52
C TYR A 85 20.63 28.72 -10.30
N ILE A 86 20.18 27.47 -10.36
CA ILE A 86 20.35 26.48 -9.29
C ILE A 86 21.24 25.35 -9.78
N LEU A 87 22.25 24.99 -9.00
CA LEU A 87 23.14 23.87 -9.26
C LEU A 87 22.90 22.75 -8.26
N SER A 88 22.59 21.56 -8.76
CA SER A 88 22.57 20.31 -8.00
C SER A 88 23.79 19.46 -8.34
N THR A 89 24.50 18.95 -7.33
CA THR A 89 25.65 18.07 -7.56
C THR A 89 25.85 17.02 -6.47
N SER A 90 26.28 15.82 -6.87
CA SER A 90 26.62 14.72 -5.97
C SER A 90 28.01 14.84 -5.32
N VAL A 91 28.73 15.94 -5.57
CA VAL A 91 30.03 16.21 -4.95
C VAL A 91 29.84 16.86 -3.57
N SER A 92 30.60 16.42 -2.57
CA SER A 92 30.61 17.03 -1.23
C SER A 92 31.08 18.49 -1.27
N MET A 93 30.27 19.37 -0.68
CA MET A 93 30.46 20.82 -0.73
C MET A 93 30.88 21.40 0.62
N THR A 94 31.94 22.20 0.60
CA THR A 94 32.36 23.04 1.73
C THR A 94 32.06 24.51 1.40
N PRO A 95 31.97 25.41 2.40
CA PRO A 95 31.74 26.83 2.15
C PRO A 95 32.72 27.42 1.12
N THR A 96 34.01 27.08 1.21
CA THR A 96 35.04 27.51 0.26
C THR A 96 34.77 27.01 -1.18
N LYS A 97 34.34 25.76 -1.33
CA LYS A 97 33.99 25.20 -2.65
C LYS A 97 32.76 25.87 -3.23
N LYS A 98 31.74 26.20 -2.41
CA LYS A 98 30.56 26.93 -2.85
C LYS A 98 30.96 28.31 -3.38
N THR A 99 31.80 29.06 -2.65
CA THR A 99 32.32 30.36 -3.13
C THR A 99 33.05 30.25 -4.47
N GLN A 100 33.90 29.24 -4.65
CA GLN A 100 34.59 29.00 -5.92
C GLN A 100 33.63 28.70 -7.08
N LEU A 101 32.55 27.97 -6.84
CA LEU A 101 31.54 27.68 -7.85
C LEU A 101 30.73 28.92 -8.22
N MET A 102 30.41 29.78 -7.24
CA MET A 102 29.75 31.06 -7.51
C MET A 102 30.59 31.95 -8.44
N GLU A 103 31.91 32.03 -8.23
CA GLU A 103 32.81 32.78 -9.11
C GLU A 103 32.84 32.20 -10.54
N ILE A 104 32.79 30.87 -10.68
CA ILE A 104 32.81 30.19 -11.98
C ILE A 104 31.50 30.36 -12.73
N ILE A 105 30.37 30.20 -12.03
CA ILE A 105 29.02 30.23 -12.61
C ILE A 105 28.53 31.65 -12.80
N GLY A 106 28.99 32.63 -12.03
CA GLY A 106 28.76 34.06 -12.14
C GLY A 106 27.39 34.57 -11.65
N PRO A 107 26.95 35.77 -12.07
CA PRO A 107 25.89 36.54 -11.40
C PRO A 107 24.50 35.92 -11.49
N SER A 108 24.30 34.92 -12.35
CA SER A 108 23.06 34.16 -12.44
C SER A 108 22.77 33.33 -11.19
N LEU A 109 23.80 33.05 -10.38
CA LEU A 109 23.71 32.34 -9.12
C LEU A 109 23.70 33.37 -7.98
N LEU A 110 22.55 33.53 -7.32
CA LEU A 110 22.27 34.68 -6.47
C LEU A 110 22.84 34.50 -5.06
N GLU A 111 22.74 33.30 -4.51
CA GLU A 111 23.16 32.99 -3.15
C GLU A 111 23.88 31.63 -3.05
N PRO A 112 24.75 31.42 -2.04
CA PRO A 112 25.37 30.12 -1.80
C PRO A 112 24.35 28.98 -1.59
N GLY A 113 23.12 29.32 -1.19
CA GLY A 113 21.99 28.39 -1.04
C GLY A 113 21.46 27.82 -2.35
N ASP A 114 21.74 28.47 -3.49
CA ASP A 114 21.39 27.95 -4.83
C ASP A 114 22.27 26.77 -5.26
N ILE A 115 23.27 26.40 -4.45
CA ILE A 115 24.14 25.25 -4.68
C ILE A 115 23.76 24.13 -3.71
N TYR A 116 23.14 23.09 -4.25
CA TYR A 116 22.82 21.85 -3.54
C TYR A 116 23.97 20.86 -3.72
N GLY A 117 24.76 20.68 -2.66
CA GLY A 117 25.81 19.67 -2.64
C GLY A 117 25.28 18.29 -2.23
N LYS A 118 26.19 17.31 -2.14
CA LYS A 118 25.85 15.96 -1.67
C LYS A 118 25.06 15.98 -0.37
N GLU A 119 25.54 16.71 0.63
CA GLU A 119 24.94 16.77 1.96
C GLU A 119 23.54 17.39 1.95
N ASP A 120 23.31 18.37 1.08
CA ASP A 120 22.03 19.04 0.90
C ASP A 120 21.01 18.08 0.24
N ILE A 121 21.43 17.36 -0.80
CA ILE A 121 20.60 16.32 -1.47
C ILE A 121 20.25 15.19 -0.49
N GLU A 122 21.20 14.74 0.33
CA GLU A 122 20.95 13.74 1.37
C GLU A 122 20.00 14.23 2.46
N ALA A 123 20.02 15.53 2.77
CA ALA A 123 19.05 16.13 3.69
C ALA A 123 17.64 16.19 3.06
N LEU A 124 17.54 16.59 1.80
CA LEU A 124 16.27 16.62 1.07
C LEU A 124 15.65 15.21 0.93
N LEU A 125 16.46 14.19 0.63
CA LEU A 125 15.99 12.81 0.56
C LEU A 125 15.46 12.29 1.91
N ARG A 126 16.03 12.74 3.04
CA ARG A 126 15.50 12.42 4.37
C ARG A 126 14.15 13.08 4.64
N ASN A 127 13.96 14.30 4.14
CA ASN A 127 12.74 15.09 4.34
C ASN A 127 11.62 14.70 3.36
N HIS A 128 11.95 14.17 2.19
CA HIS A 128 11.02 13.79 1.12
C HIS A 128 11.10 12.29 0.79
N PRO A 129 10.66 11.41 1.71
CA PRO A 129 10.78 9.97 1.51
C PRO A 129 9.81 9.41 0.47
N ASP A 130 8.84 10.19 0.02
CA ASP A 130 7.96 9.86 -1.10
C ASP A 130 8.68 10.02 -2.46
N VAL A 131 9.71 10.87 -2.56
CA VAL A 131 10.63 10.88 -3.72
C VAL A 131 11.42 9.58 -3.78
N LEU A 132 11.89 9.08 -2.63
CA LEU A 132 12.58 7.79 -2.58
C LEU A 132 11.68 6.66 -3.12
N GLU A 133 10.38 6.68 -2.87
CA GLU A 133 9.43 5.69 -3.40
C GLU A 133 9.21 5.82 -4.91
N ALA A 134 9.26 7.05 -5.45
CA ALA A 134 9.00 7.34 -6.86
C ALA A 134 10.17 7.02 -7.80
N HIS A 135 11.39 6.90 -7.27
CA HIS A 135 12.63 6.68 -8.04
C HIS A 135 13.32 5.35 -7.63
N PRO A 136 12.91 4.20 -8.21
CA PRO A 136 13.46 2.87 -7.88
C PRO A 136 14.98 2.74 -8.06
N GLU A 137 15.58 3.61 -8.88
CA GLU A 137 17.01 3.69 -9.15
C GLU A 137 17.82 3.95 -7.87
N LEU A 138 17.24 4.70 -6.93
CA LEU A 138 17.85 4.98 -5.62
C LEU A 138 17.88 3.74 -4.71
N TRP A 139 17.07 2.71 -5.00
CA TRP A 139 16.98 1.50 -4.17
C TRP A 139 18.16 0.57 -4.40
N GLN A 140 18.68 0.52 -5.63
CA GLN A 140 19.87 -0.28 -5.95
C GLN A 140 21.14 0.28 -5.32
N ALA A 141 21.18 1.60 -5.11
CA ALA A 141 22.35 2.30 -4.63
C ALA A 141 22.52 2.24 -3.09
N SER A 142 21.48 1.84 -2.35
CA SER A 142 21.53 1.78 -0.90
C SER A 142 20.61 0.70 -0.33
N ALA A 143 21.23 -0.33 0.28
CA ALA A 143 20.51 -1.39 0.99
C ALA A 143 19.62 -0.84 2.12
N THR A 144 19.98 0.29 2.73
CA THR A 144 19.18 0.94 3.78
C THR A 144 17.98 1.69 3.21
N VAL A 145 18.05 2.17 1.97
CA VAL A 145 16.88 2.74 1.26
C VAL A 145 15.94 1.64 0.85
N LEU A 146 16.46 0.53 0.31
CA LEU A 146 15.65 -0.66 0.05
C LEU A 146 15.01 -1.16 1.34
N GLU A 147 15.74 -1.25 2.46
CA GLU A 147 15.18 -1.65 3.75
C GLU A 147 14.16 -0.64 4.28
N THR A 148 14.37 0.66 4.12
CA THR A 148 13.41 1.69 4.56
C THR A 148 12.15 1.71 3.69
N VAL A 149 12.29 1.60 2.36
CA VAL A 149 11.16 1.52 1.44
C VAL A 149 10.47 0.18 1.57
N LEU A 150 11.19 -0.93 1.70
CA LEU A 150 10.63 -2.24 1.98
C LEU A 150 9.92 -2.21 3.31
N ASN A 151 10.49 -1.67 4.39
CA ASN A 151 9.84 -1.55 5.70
C ASN A 151 8.67 -0.56 5.67
N ARG A 152 8.68 0.49 4.84
CA ARG A 152 7.53 1.40 4.68
C ARG A 152 6.43 0.83 3.79
N THR A 153 6.78 0.09 2.76
CA THR A 153 5.84 -0.67 1.93
C THR A 153 5.30 -1.85 2.73
N LEU A 154 6.12 -2.46 3.59
CA LEU A 154 5.77 -3.44 4.60
C LEU A 154 5.09 -2.81 5.79
N ASP A 155 5.16 -1.50 6.07
CA ASP A 155 4.38 -0.83 7.12
C ASP A 155 3.06 -0.30 6.57
N LYS A 156 3.02 0.12 5.30
CA LYS A 156 1.79 0.40 4.54
C LYS A 156 1.04 -0.89 4.26
N ARG A 157 1.76 -1.97 3.93
CA ARG A 157 1.24 -3.34 4.00
C ARG A 157 0.95 -3.69 5.44
N SER A 158 1.83 -3.61 6.43
CA SER A 158 1.53 -4.01 7.82
C SER A 158 0.52 -3.12 8.52
N LYS A 159 0.04 -2.02 7.92
CA LYS A 159 -1.20 -1.31 8.33
C LYS A 159 -2.43 -1.80 7.57
N ARG A 160 -2.28 -2.33 6.35
CA ARG A 160 -3.28 -3.09 5.55
C ARG A 160 -3.28 -4.63 5.76
N ALA A 161 -2.25 -5.11 6.43
CA ALA A 161 -1.74 -6.45 6.66
C ALA A 161 -1.12 -6.47 8.07
N GLN A 162 -1.59 -5.59 8.95
CA GLN A 162 -1.86 -6.11 10.28
C GLN A 162 -2.86 -7.22 9.96
N PRO A 163 -2.50 -8.49 10.20
CA PRO A 163 -3.50 -9.52 10.12
C PRO A 163 -4.64 -9.00 11.01
N PRO A 164 -5.91 -9.13 10.61
CA PRO A 164 -6.92 -9.27 11.64
C PRO A 164 -6.30 -10.26 12.63
N THR A 165 -6.23 -9.90 13.91
CA THR A 165 -5.75 -10.75 15.01
C THR A 165 -6.67 -11.97 15.12
N ILE A 166 -6.89 -12.69 14.03
CA ILE A 166 -7.84 -13.75 13.76
C ILE A 166 -6.95 -14.97 13.69
N LEU A 167 -6.12 -15.22 12.67
CA LEU A 167 -5.34 -16.47 12.58
C LEU A 167 -4.42 -16.75 13.78
N SER A 168 -3.67 -15.77 14.29
CA SER A 168 -2.83 -15.94 15.50
C SER A 168 -3.61 -16.01 16.82
N SER A 169 -4.90 -15.66 16.82
CA SER A 169 -5.83 -15.88 17.95
C SER A 169 -6.86 -17.00 17.69
N LEU A 170 -6.87 -17.57 16.47
CA LEU A 170 -7.68 -18.71 16.04
C LEU A 170 -6.94 -20.02 16.40
N LEU A 171 -5.62 -19.95 16.54
CA LEU A 171 -4.76 -21.07 16.88
C LEU A 171 -4.39 -21.02 18.38
N PRO A 172 -4.50 -22.12 19.13
CA PRO A 172 -3.89 -22.22 20.45
C PRO A 172 -2.39 -21.93 20.30
N ARG A 173 -1.85 -21.03 21.14
CA ARG A 173 -0.40 -20.82 21.22
C ARG A 173 0.25 -22.16 21.51
N ALA A 174 1.00 -22.70 20.54
CA ALA A 174 1.88 -23.83 20.78
C ALA A 174 3.01 -23.32 21.69
N GLY A 175 2.81 -23.42 23.01
CA GLY A 175 3.84 -23.12 24.00
C GLY A 175 3.45 -22.25 25.20
N SER A 176 2.19 -22.18 25.63
CA SER A 176 1.85 -21.60 26.94
C SER A 176 1.33 -22.68 27.91
N ASP A 177 1.83 -22.63 29.15
CA ASP A 177 1.56 -23.54 30.27
C ASP A 177 0.13 -24.12 30.32
N PRO A 178 -0.03 -25.39 30.75
CA PRO A 178 -1.31 -26.13 30.76
C PRO A 178 -2.30 -25.66 31.85
N GLY A 179 -2.39 -24.35 32.11
CA GLY A 179 -3.20 -23.78 33.18
C GLY A 179 -3.93 -22.46 32.89
N SER A 180 -3.88 -21.89 31.67
CA SER A 180 -4.62 -20.64 31.40
C SER A 180 -5.10 -20.47 29.94
N THR A 181 -5.80 -21.45 29.38
CA THR A 181 -6.47 -21.29 28.09
C THR A 181 -7.78 -20.52 28.27
N LYS A 182 -7.75 -19.18 28.21
CA LYS A 182 -8.96 -18.41 27.89
C LYS A 182 -9.33 -18.76 26.44
N GLU A 183 -10.38 -19.54 26.27
CA GLU A 183 -10.94 -19.87 24.96
C GLU A 183 -11.26 -18.57 24.20
N ALA A 184 -10.73 -18.42 22.99
CA ALA A 184 -10.89 -17.20 22.21
C ALA A 184 -12.37 -17.00 21.84
N ALA A 185 -12.86 -15.76 21.93
CA ALA A 185 -14.27 -15.46 21.64
C ALA A 185 -14.64 -15.75 20.18
N ARG A 186 -15.81 -16.33 19.96
CA ARG A 186 -16.41 -16.51 18.62
C ARG A 186 -16.88 -15.16 18.09
N ASP A 187 -16.13 -14.59 17.16
CA ASP A 187 -16.31 -13.22 16.69
C ASP A 187 -16.12 -13.05 15.17
N VAL A 188 -16.05 -14.14 14.41
CA VAL A 188 -15.74 -14.13 12.98
C VAL A 188 -16.94 -14.63 12.15
N LEU A 189 -17.36 -13.84 11.16
CA LEU A 189 -18.32 -14.25 10.14
C LEU A 189 -17.59 -15.05 9.06
N PHE A 190 -18.00 -16.30 8.85
CA PHE A 190 -17.45 -17.14 7.79
C PHE A 190 -18.27 -16.96 6.53
N ILE A 191 -17.62 -16.79 5.37
CA ILE A 191 -18.26 -16.85 4.06
C ILE A 191 -17.70 -18.06 3.34
N LEU A 192 -18.54 -19.08 3.14
CA LEU A 192 -18.19 -20.33 2.47
C LEU A 192 -18.98 -20.40 1.16
N GLY A 193 -18.31 -20.43 0.01
CA GLY A 193 -18.94 -20.50 -1.30
C GLY A 193 -18.13 -21.32 -2.29
N THR A 194 -18.78 -21.72 -3.38
CA THR A 194 -18.23 -22.59 -4.42
C THR A 194 -17.40 -21.78 -5.39
N ARG A 195 -16.21 -22.27 -5.72
CA ARG A 195 -15.30 -21.59 -6.66
C ARG A 195 -15.33 -22.20 -8.05
N PRO A 196 -15.22 -21.37 -9.11
CA PRO A 196 -15.16 -19.90 -9.08
C PRO A 196 -16.54 -19.22 -9.03
N ALA A 197 -17.63 -19.99 -8.92
CA ALA A 197 -19.00 -19.50 -9.10
C ALA A 197 -19.37 -18.32 -8.18
N ASP A 198 -18.92 -18.35 -6.93
CA ASP A 198 -19.25 -17.36 -5.90
C ASP A 198 -18.15 -16.30 -5.70
N ASP A 199 -17.02 -16.37 -6.41
CA ASP A 199 -15.85 -15.53 -6.17
C ASP A 199 -16.18 -14.04 -6.24
N GLN A 200 -16.91 -13.62 -7.28
CA GLN A 200 -17.30 -12.22 -7.47
C GLN A 200 -18.19 -11.73 -6.31
N PHE A 201 -19.09 -12.59 -5.83
CA PHE A 201 -19.98 -12.25 -4.74
C PHE A 201 -19.25 -12.17 -3.40
N ILE A 202 -18.34 -13.12 -3.14
CA ILE A 202 -17.51 -13.15 -1.93
C ILE A 202 -16.62 -11.89 -1.87
N LEU A 203 -15.95 -11.55 -2.97
CA LEU A 203 -15.11 -10.34 -3.08
C LEU A 203 -15.93 -9.05 -2.97
N TRP A 204 -17.21 -9.08 -3.28
CA TRP A 204 -18.10 -7.93 -3.10
C TRP A 204 -18.65 -7.82 -1.66
N LEU A 205 -19.03 -8.95 -1.04
CA LEU A 205 -19.67 -8.98 0.27
C LEU A 205 -18.67 -8.80 1.41
N GLY A 206 -17.53 -9.50 1.35
CA GLY A 206 -16.52 -9.51 2.41
C GLY A 206 -16.08 -8.10 2.82
N PRO A 207 -15.54 -7.28 1.89
CA PRO A 207 -15.08 -5.93 2.22
C PRO A 207 -16.20 -5.02 2.76
N LYS A 208 -17.46 -5.24 2.37
CA LYS A 208 -18.60 -4.46 2.88
C LYS A 208 -18.92 -4.81 4.32
N LEU A 209 -18.88 -6.08 4.68
CA LEU A 209 -19.04 -6.51 6.07
C LEU A 209 -17.87 -6.04 6.93
N GLU A 210 -16.64 -6.07 6.41
CA GLU A 210 -15.46 -5.52 7.09
C GLU A 210 -15.56 -4.01 7.32
N ALA A 211 -16.01 -3.25 6.31
CA ALA A 211 -16.25 -1.82 6.43
C ALA A 211 -17.35 -1.46 7.45
N LEU A 212 -18.27 -2.40 7.73
CA LEU A 212 -19.28 -2.29 8.78
C LEU A 212 -18.77 -2.76 10.16
N GLY A 213 -17.47 -3.07 10.28
CA GLY A 213 -16.82 -3.45 11.53
C GLY A 213 -16.89 -4.95 11.85
N TYR A 214 -17.45 -5.79 10.98
CA TYR A 214 -17.44 -7.23 11.20
C TYR A 214 -16.08 -7.83 10.87
N ARG A 215 -15.69 -8.87 11.60
CA ARG A 215 -14.53 -9.69 11.24
C ARG A 215 -14.99 -10.76 10.27
N VAL A 216 -14.39 -10.84 9.10
CA VAL A 216 -14.79 -11.79 8.07
C VAL A 216 -13.67 -12.79 7.80
N PHE A 217 -14.05 -14.04 7.58
CA PHE A 217 -13.19 -15.08 7.04
C PHE A 217 -13.81 -15.60 5.76
N SER A 218 -13.03 -15.66 4.68
CA SER A 218 -13.36 -16.46 3.51
C SER A 218 -12.10 -17.08 2.97
N GLU A 219 -12.20 -18.28 2.41
CA GLU A 219 -11.02 -18.94 1.86
C GLU A 219 -10.34 -18.11 0.74
N LEU A 220 -11.11 -17.29 0.03
CA LEU A 220 -10.63 -16.47 -1.08
C LEU A 220 -9.86 -15.23 -0.60
N MET A 221 -10.26 -14.67 0.55
CA MET A 221 -9.67 -13.44 1.09
C MET A 221 -8.66 -13.69 2.21
N THR A 222 -8.72 -14.85 2.88
CA THR A 222 -8.00 -15.08 4.13
C THR A 222 -6.86 -16.10 4.02
N LEU A 223 -6.94 -17.08 3.10
CA LEU A 223 -5.89 -18.09 2.97
C LEU A 223 -4.75 -17.61 2.07
N GLU A 224 -3.52 -17.96 2.44
CA GLU A 224 -2.30 -17.66 1.68
C GLU A 224 -1.79 -18.88 0.91
N PRO A 225 -0.99 -18.68 -0.16
CA PRO A 225 -0.36 -19.79 -0.87
C PRO A 225 0.49 -20.67 0.08
N GLY A 226 0.16 -21.96 0.16
CA GLY A 226 0.82 -22.93 1.03
C GLY A 226 -0.02 -23.38 2.23
N ASP A 227 -1.12 -22.70 2.54
CA ASP A 227 -2.02 -23.10 3.61
C ASP A 227 -2.71 -24.44 3.36
N ARG A 228 -2.82 -25.26 4.41
CA ARG A 228 -3.60 -26.50 4.38
C ARG A 228 -5.08 -26.20 4.61
N TRP A 229 -5.73 -25.66 3.57
CA TRP A 229 -7.07 -25.06 3.61
C TRP A 229 -8.08 -25.83 4.47
N ARG A 230 -8.31 -27.14 4.24
CA ARG A 230 -9.31 -27.92 5.02
C ARG A 230 -9.06 -27.89 6.53
N LYS A 231 -7.80 -28.07 6.95
CA LYS A 231 -7.45 -28.14 8.37
C LYS A 231 -7.65 -26.79 9.05
N GLU A 232 -7.26 -25.72 8.38
CA GLU A 232 -7.41 -24.35 8.90
C GLU A 232 -8.87 -23.92 8.94
N VAL A 233 -9.64 -24.18 7.88
CA VAL A 233 -11.07 -23.87 7.82
C VAL A 233 -11.85 -24.58 8.92
N TYR A 234 -11.61 -25.88 9.13
CA TYR A 234 -12.36 -26.66 10.13
C TYR A 234 -12.09 -26.17 11.55
N ARG A 235 -10.82 -25.91 11.85
CA ARG A 235 -10.41 -25.43 13.17
C ARG A 235 -10.93 -24.03 13.46
N ALA A 236 -10.86 -23.15 12.48
CA ALA A 236 -11.34 -21.78 12.60
C ALA A 236 -12.88 -21.75 12.72
N LEU A 237 -13.57 -22.60 11.97
CA LEU A 237 -15.02 -22.79 12.06
C LEU A 237 -15.44 -23.24 13.46
N GLU A 238 -14.77 -24.25 14.03
CA GLU A 238 -15.12 -24.82 15.33
C GLU A 238 -14.94 -23.82 16.48
N HIS A 239 -13.83 -23.08 16.49
CA HIS A 239 -13.48 -22.28 17.66
C HIS A 239 -13.91 -20.81 17.58
N ARG A 240 -14.15 -20.27 16.37
CA ARG A 240 -14.18 -18.81 16.19
C ARG A 240 -15.27 -18.29 15.27
N ALA A 241 -15.89 -19.15 14.48
CA ALA A 241 -17.07 -18.75 13.73
C ALA A 241 -18.20 -18.35 14.69
N VAL A 242 -18.74 -17.15 14.48
CA VAL A 242 -19.95 -16.68 15.17
C VAL A 242 -21.19 -16.96 14.33
N LYS A 243 -21.07 -16.86 12.99
CA LYS A 243 -22.05 -17.27 11.99
C LYS A 243 -21.34 -17.71 10.72
N VAL A 244 -22.01 -18.56 9.96
CA VAL A 244 -21.57 -19.03 8.66
C VAL A 244 -22.56 -18.54 7.60
N LEU A 245 -22.06 -17.81 6.62
CA LEU A 245 -22.80 -17.26 5.50
C LEU A 245 -22.50 -18.10 4.27
N VAL A 246 -23.53 -18.64 3.63
CA VAL A 246 -23.36 -19.57 2.51
C VAL A 246 -24.13 -19.05 1.29
N PRO A 247 -23.47 -18.54 0.24
CA PRO A 247 -24.11 -18.28 -1.05
C PRO A 247 -24.74 -19.56 -1.57
N THR A 248 -26.02 -19.50 -1.94
CA THR A 248 -26.77 -20.66 -2.41
C THR A 248 -27.17 -20.47 -3.87
N SER A 249 -26.60 -21.34 -4.69
CA SER A 249 -26.86 -21.47 -6.12
C SER A 249 -26.97 -22.97 -6.46
N PRO A 250 -27.36 -23.32 -7.70
CA PRO A 250 -27.25 -24.71 -8.16
C PRO A 250 -25.83 -25.28 -8.07
N ALA A 251 -24.80 -24.44 -8.20
CA ALA A 251 -23.39 -24.84 -8.09
C ALA A 251 -23.02 -25.31 -6.68
N THR A 252 -23.57 -24.67 -5.64
CA THR A 252 -23.37 -25.06 -4.23
C THR A 252 -23.75 -26.53 -3.99
N ARG A 253 -24.83 -27.02 -4.61
CA ARG A 253 -25.28 -28.41 -4.46
C ARG A 253 -24.34 -29.43 -5.11
N GLN A 254 -23.62 -29.01 -6.14
CA GLN A 254 -22.72 -29.89 -6.90
C GLN A 254 -21.30 -29.90 -6.34
N ASP A 255 -21.04 -29.10 -5.31
CA ASP A 255 -19.74 -28.97 -4.66
C ASP A 255 -19.70 -29.81 -3.38
N ASP A 256 -19.36 -31.09 -3.54
CA ASP A 256 -19.23 -32.04 -2.41
C ASP A 256 -18.27 -31.52 -1.33
N GLY A 257 -17.19 -30.84 -1.73
CA GLY A 257 -16.21 -30.30 -0.81
C GLY A 257 -16.76 -29.19 0.07
N LEU A 258 -17.56 -28.29 -0.49
CA LEU A 258 -18.28 -27.26 0.27
C LEU A 258 -19.38 -27.87 1.15
N MET A 259 -20.11 -28.87 0.64
CA MET A 259 -21.15 -29.56 1.40
C MET A 259 -20.59 -30.24 2.66
N ASP A 260 -19.41 -30.86 2.58
CA ASP A 260 -18.70 -31.40 3.76
C ASP A 260 -18.44 -30.32 4.84
N VAL A 261 -18.04 -29.10 4.41
CA VAL A 261 -17.79 -27.99 5.34
C VAL A 261 -19.10 -27.45 5.93
N ILE A 262 -20.18 -27.41 5.14
CA ILE A 262 -21.52 -27.00 5.59
C ILE A 262 -22.07 -28.01 6.61
N ASP A 263 -21.89 -29.31 6.37
CA ASP A 263 -22.28 -30.36 7.31
C ASP A 263 -21.49 -30.21 8.62
N LYS A 264 -20.18 -29.93 8.54
CA LYS A 264 -19.39 -29.62 9.73
C LYS A 264 -19.90 -28.38 10.47
N ALA A 265 -20.30 -27.34 9.75
CA ALA A 265 -20.93 -26.16 10.34
C ALA A 265 -22.26 -26.49 11.02
N GLY A 266 -23.04 -27.43 10.46
CA GLY A 266 -24.26 -27.97 11.07
C GLY A 266 -24.00 -28.75 12.36
N GLU A 267 -22.90 -29.49 12.46
CA GLU A 267 -22.47 -30.11 13.72
C GLU A 267 -22.12 -29.06 14.78
N VAL A 268 -21.35 -28.03 14.40
CA VAL A 268 -21.00 -26.91 15.28
C VAL A 268 -22.26 -26.17 15.75
N ALA A 269 -23.23 -25.96 14.86
CA ALA A 269 -24.52 -25.33 15.19
C ALA A 269 -25.28 -26.08 16.31
N LYS A 270 -25.26 -27.43 16.27
CA LYS A 270 -25.87 -28.27 17.32
C LYS A 270 -25.13 -28.13 18.66
N VAL A 271 -23.80 -28.13 18.64
CA VAL A 271 -22.97 -27.95 19.85
C VAL A 271 -23.19 -26.57 20.48
N LEU A 272 -23.35 -25.54 19.65
CA LEU A 272 -23.62 -24.16 20.10
C LEU A 272 -25.10 -23.89 20.44
N GLU A 273 -25.98 -24.87 20.22
CA GLU A 273 -27.44 -24.72 20.34
C GLU A 273 -27.99 -23.51 19.57
N ASP A 274 -27.37 -23.19 18.43
CA ASP A 274 -27.70 -22.03 17.60
C ASP A 274 -28.32 -22.47 16.27
N PRO A 275 -29.66 -22.54 16.19
CA PRO A 275 -30.34 -22.98 14.96
C PRO A 275 -30.20 -21.99 13.80
N ARG A 276 -29.65 -20.80 14.04
CA ARG A 276 -29.40 -19.77 13.02
C ARG A 276 -27.91 -19.59 12.76
N PHE A 277 -27.08 -20.57 13.14
CA PHE A 277 -25.63 -20.49 12.98
C PHE A 277 -25.23 -20.40 11.50
N VAL A 278 -25.86 -21.21 10.65
CA VAL A 278 -25.70 -21.15 9.19
C VAL A 278 -26.83 -20.31 8.59
N ILE A 279 -26.45 -19.27 7.84
CA ILE A 279 -27.35 -18.33 7.19
C ILE A 279 -27.20 -18.50 5.66
N PRO A 280 -28.20 -19.09 4.99
CA PRO A 280 -28.15 -19.22 3.54
C PRO A 280 -28.40 -17.87 2.86
N LEU A 281 -27.55 -17.52 1.89
CA LEU A 281 -27.63 -16.30 1.07
C LEU A 281 -28.10 -16.69 -0.33
N ARG A 282 -29.38 -16.51 -0.62
CA ARG A 282 -29.98 -16.97 -1.87
C ARG A 282 -29.52 -16.13 -3.06
N MET A 283 -28.76 -16.72 -3.97
CA MET A 283 -28.24 -16.05 -5.17
C MET A 283 -29.22 -16.11 -6.34
N GLU A 284 -29.96 -17.22 -6.47
CA GLU A 284 -30.96 -17.44 -7.52
C GLU A 284 -32.31 -17.86 -6.92
N GLU A 285 -33.40 -17.57 -7.63
CA GLU A 285 -34.74 -17.92 -7.16
C GLU A 285 -34.91 -19.45 -7.07
N GLY A 286 -35.39 -19.93 -5.93
CA GLY A 286 -35.57 -21.36 -5.68
C GLY A 286 -34.33 -22.10 -5.16
N SER A 287 -33.14 -21.48 -5.12
CA SER A 287 -31.94 -22.11 -4.57
C SER A 287 -32.06 -22.39 -3.08
N ARG A 288 -31.71 -23.63 -2.69
CA ARG A 288 -31.73 -24.14 -1.31
C ARG A 288 -30.56 -25.09 -1.09
N ILE A 289 -30.04 -25.07 0.13
CA ILE A 289 -29.03 -26.02 0.63
C ILE A 289 -29.75 -27.26 1.17
N GLU A 290 -29.18 -28.43 0.93
CA GLU A 290 -29.62 -29.66 1.61
C GLU A 290 -29.31 -29.57 3.11
N GLY A 291 -30.15 -30.15 3.97
CA GLY A 291 -30.00 -30.02 5.43
C GLY A 291 -30.48 -28.68 6.05
N LEU A 292 -30.68 -27.62 5.26
CA LEU A 292 -31.19 -26.30 5.70
C LEU A 292 -32.43 -25.85 4.91
N ARG A 293 -33.28 -26.80 4.49
CA ARG A 293 -34.42 -26.52 3.59
C ARG A 293 -35.53 -25.69 4.25
N ASP A 294 -35.59 -25.70 5.57
CA ASP A 294 -36.51 -24.99 6.45
C ASP A 294 -35.95 -23.64 6.94
N ALA A 295 -34.65 -23.40 6.78
CA ALA A 295 -34.03 -22.12 7.09
C ALA A 295 -34.52 -21.02 6.12
N VAL A 296 -34.88 -19.86 6.66
CA VAL A 296 -35.24 -18.69 5.86
C VAL A 296 -33.97 -18.00 5.37
N PRO A 297 -33.71 -17.94 4.05
CA PRO A 297 -32.50 -17.34 3.54
C PRO A 297 -32.60 -15.81 3.45
N VAL A 298 -31.44 -15.15 3.39
CA VAL A 298 -31.36 -13.76 2.96
C VAL A 298 -31.33 -13.74 1.43
N ASP A 299 -32.25 -13.01 0.82
CA ASP A 299 -32.41 -13.00 -0.64
C ASP A 299 -31.51 -11.95 -1.30
N PHE A 300 -30.54 -12.42 -2.10
CA PHE A 300 -29.62 -11.60 -2.91
C PHE A 300 -29.98 -11.63 -4.41
N SER A 301 -30.92 -12.49 -4.83
CA SER A 301 -31.33 -12.63 -6.25
C SER A 301 -31.99 -11.36 -6.82
N ARG A 302 -32.58 -10.53 -5.95
CA ARG A 302 -33.26 -9.26 -6.32
C ARG A 302 -32.33 -8.04 -6.25
N GLY A 303 -31.02 -8.26 -6.20
CA GLY A 303 -30.00 -7.23 -6.10
C GLY A 303 -29.22 -7.30 -4.79
N TRP A 304 -27.89 -7.25 -4.91
CA TRP A 304 -26.99 -7.52 -3.78
C TRP A 304 -27.06 -6.46 -2.68
N GLY A 305 -27.26 -5.18 -3.01
CA GLY A 305 -27.41 -4.11 -2.02
C GLY A 305 -28.60 -4.34 -1.08
N ARG A 306 -29.76 -4.73 -1.64
CA ARG A 306 -30.95 -5.07 -0.85
C ARG A 306 -30.73 -6.32 0.01
N GLY A 307 -30.02 -7.32 -0.52
CA GLY A 307 -29.62 -8.50 0.24
C GLY A 307 -28.74 -8.13 1.43
N LEU A 308 -27.75 -7.25 1.22
CA LEU A 308 -26.84 -6.77 2.26
C LEU A 308 -27.57 -6.03 3.39
N GLU A 309 -28.48 -5.11 3.07
CA GLU A 309 -29.28 -4.40 4.08
C GLU A 309 -30.05 -5.38 4.99
N ARG A 310 -30.66 -6.41 4.39
CA ARG A 310 -31.38 -7.45 5.12
C ARG A 310 -30.45 -8.32 5.96
N LEU A 311 -29.28 -8.67 5.42
CA LEU A 311 -28.25 -9.43 6.13
C LEU A 311 -27.76 -8.67 7.35
N VAL A 312 -27.32 -7.42 7.17
CA VAL A 312 -26.83 -6.55 8.26
C VAL A 312 -27.90 -6.35 9.32
N SER A 313 -29.15 -6.11 8.91
CA SER A 313 -30.28 -6.05 9.86
C SER A 313 -30.49 -7.35 10.64
N ALA A 314 -30.26 -8.51 10.02
CA ALA A 314 -30.31 -9.80 10.71
C ALA A 314 -29.13 -10.02 11.66
N LEU A 315 -27.92 -9.59 11.29
CA LEU A 315 -26.72 -9.68 12.12
C LEU A 315 -26.83 -8.75 13.35
N HIS A 316 -27.31 -7.52 13.19
CA HIS A 316 -27.59 -6.61 14.30
C HIS A 316 -28.62 -7.17 15.28
N ARG A 317 -29.74 -7.72 14.77
CA ARG A 317 -30.76 -8.35 15.63
C ARG A 317 -30.24 -9.57 16.40
N GLN A 318 -29.28 -10.28 15.83
CA GLN A 318 -28.60 -11.41 16.46
C GLN A 318 -27.43 -10.97 17.36
N LYS A 319 -27.19 -9.67 17.52
CA LYS A 319 -26.13 -9.09 18.37
C LYS A 319 -24.74 -9.64 18.02
N ILE A 320 -24.48 -9.84 16.74
CA ILE A 320 -23.17 -10.30 16.28
C ILE A 320 -22.12 -9.23 16.59
N PRO A 321 -20.97 -9.60 17.21
CA PRO A 321 -19.90 -8.66 17.51
C PRO A 321 -19.40 -7.93 16.26
N CYS A 322 -19.33 -6.61 16.32
CA CYS A 322 -18.68 -5.75 15.32
C CYS A 322 -17.88 -4.67 16.04
N LYS A 323 -16.73 -4.29 15.48
CA LYS A 323 -15.92 -3.18 15.93
C LYS A 323 -16.46 -1.92 15.26
N ILE A 324 -17.35 -1.22 15.94
CA ILE A 324 -17.72 0.14 15.54
C ILE A 324 -16.56 1.02 16.00
N GLU A 325 -15.63 1.36 15.11
CA GLU A 325 -14.91 2.63 15.29
C GLU A 325 -15.94 3.73 15.02
N ASP A 326 -16.08 4.68 15.94
CA ASP A 326 -17.00 5.82 15.79
C ASP A 326 -16.72 6.52 14.45
N ILE A 327 -17.52 6.20 13.43
CA ILE A 327 -17.55 6.98 12.21
C ILE A 327 -18.23 8.30 12.59
N VAL A 328 -17.43 9.29 12.95
CA VAL A 328 -17.85 10.69 13.02
C VAL A 328 -18.27 11.09 11.62
N VAL A 329 -19.56 10.93 11.32
CA VAL A 329 -20.18 11.56 10.16
C VAL A 329 -20.27 13.04 10.52
N ALA A 330 -19.33 13.83 9.99
CA ALA A 330 -19.43 15.28 10.00
C ALA A 330 -20.78 15.66 9.38
N SER A 331 -21.61 16.31 10.19
CA SER A 331 -22.89 16.90 9.82
C SER A 331 -22.69 18.14 8.97
#